data_AF-A0A542DM20-F1
#
_entry.id   AF-A0A542DM20-F1
#
_cell.length_a   1.000
_cell.length_b   1.000
_cell.length_c   1.000
_cell.angle_alpha   90.00
_cell.angle_beta   90.00
_cell.angle_gamma   90.00
#
_symmetry.space_group_name_H-M   'P 1'
#
loop_
_entity.id
_entity.type
_entity.pdbx_description
1 polymer ?
#
loop_
_entity_poly.entity_id
_entity_poly.type
_entity_poly.pdbx_seq_one_letter_code
_entity_poly.pdbx_strand_id
1 'polypeptide(L)'
;MRDEQGAAGHSWGDGLREQSATLADLADGHDRITERLRVIADQARDWPGDLDLVRELAERSATAAYRLRTMQSLHAEQARAYEAMMAAGGPENAEAYAAYQETTDRHCALLPDFERPSLDG
;
A
#
# COMPACT_ATOMS: atom_id res chain seq x y z
N MET A 1 28.92 3.23 35.68
CA MET A 1 27.79 4.09 35.25
C MET A 1 27.40 3.58 33.85
N ARG A 2 26.87 2.35 33.78
CA ARG A 2 25.46 2.00 33.52
C ARG A 2 24.87 2.71 32.30
N ASP A 3 25.03 2.02 31.16
CA ASP A 3 24.11 1.81 30.05
C ASP A 3 22.77 2.56 30.09
N GLU A 4 22.67 3.63 29.33
CA GLU A 4 21.41 4.18 28.81
C GLU A 4 21.60 4.68 27.37
N GLN A 5 22.19 3.84 26.51
CA GLN A 5 21.98 3.96 25.06
C GLN A 5 20.53 3.55 24.82
N GLY A 6 19.65 4.57 24.80
CA GLY A 6 18.22 4.43 24.62
C GLY A 6 17.91 3.50 23.46
N ALA A 7 16.92 2.64 23.68
CA ALA A 7 16.36 1.74 22.68
C ALA A 7 16.31 2.43 21.31
N ALA A 8 16.96 1.85 20.30
CA ALA A 8 16.84 2.26 18.91
C ALA A 8 15.39 2.06 18.47
N GLY A 9 14.53 3.03 18.78
CA GLY A 9 13.13 3.05 18.41
C GLY A 9 13.03 3.18 16.89
N HIS A 10 12.23 2.32 16.27
CA HIS A 10 11.91 2.43 14.84
C HIS A 10 11.49 3.87 14.53
N SER A 11 12.20 4.51 13.60
CA SER A 11 11.80 5.86 13.17
C SER A 11 10.49 5.77 12.38
N TRP A 12 9.76 6.88 12.31
CA TRP A 12 8.54 6.95 11.49
C TRP A 12 8.79 6.55 10.02
N GLY A 13 9.92 6.98 9.44
CA GLY A 13 10.34 6.57 8.10
C GLY A 13 10.58 5.07 7.97
N ASP A 14 11.12 4.41 9.00
CA ASP A 14 11.29 2.94 9.01
C ASP A 14 9.94 2.23 8.99
N GLY A 15 8.98 2.69 9.79
CA GLY A 15 7.63 2.13 9.80
C GLY A 15 6.92 2.26 8.44
N LEU A 16 7.06 3.40 7.76
CA LEU A 16 6.49 3.60 6.43
C LEU A 16 7.14 2.68 5.38
N ARG A 17 8.47 2.44 5.47
CA ARG A 17 9.18 1.49 4.61
C ARG A 17 8.71 0.06 4.82
N GLU A 18 8.56 -0.37 6.07
CA GLU A 18 8.05 -1.70 6.41
C GLU A 18 6.61 -1.90 5.90
N GLN A 19 5.75 -0.91 6.09
CA GLN A 19 4.39 -0.95 5.57
C GLN A 19 4.35 -0.99 4.03
N SER A 20 5.20 -0.18 3.37
CA SER A 20 5.34 -0.23 1.91
C SER A 20 5.75 -1.62 1.43
N ALA A 21 6.72 -2.26 2.09
CA ALA A 21 7.14 -3.62 1.74
C ALA A 21 6.00 -4.64 1.93
N THR A 22 5.29 -4.57 3.06
CA THR A 22 4.14 -5.43 3.33
C THR A 22 3.04 -5.28 2.27
N LEU A 23 2.73 -4.05 1.86
CA LEU A 23 1.74 -3.78 0.82
C LEU A 23 2.17 -4.32 -0.55
N ALA A 24 3.47 -4.27 -0.87
CA ALA A 24 4.02 -4.88 -2.08
C ALA A 24 3.82 -6.41 -2.06
N ASP A 25 4.17 -7.07 -0.96
CA ASP A 25 4.01 -8.53 -0.81
C ASP A 25 2.55 -8.98 -0.93
N LEU A 26 1.62 -8.22 -0.36
CA LEU A 26 0.19 -8.47 -0.49
C LEU A 26 -0.31 -8.27 -1.93
N ALA A 27 0.15 -7.22 -2.62
CA ALA A 27 -0.19 -6.98 -4.02
C ALA A 27 0.29 -8.14 -4.91
N ASP A 28 1.53 -8.60 -4.71
CA ASP A 28 2.09 -9.75 -5.43
C ASP A 28 1.35 -11.06 -5.10
N GLY A 29 0.80 -11.18 -3.88
CA GLY A 29 -0.13 -12.25 -3.52
C GLY A 29 -1.41 -12.22 -4.37
N HIS A 30 -2.03 -11.05 -4.52
CA HIS A 30 -3.23 -10.86 -5.33
C HIS A 30 -2.99 -11.07 -6.84
N ASP A 31 -1.83 -10.69 -7.36
CA ASP A 31 -1.47 -10.97 -8.76
C ASP A 31 -1.36 -12.47 -9.00
N ARG A 32 -0.73 -13.22 -8.08
CA ARG A 32 -0.66 -14.69 -8.14
C ARG A 32 -2.04 -15.35 -8.07
N ILE A 33 -2.95 -14.84 -7.24
CA ILE A 33 -4.34 -15.33 -7.16
C ILE A 33 -5.07 -15.07 -8.49
N THR A 34 -4.95 -13.85 -9.03
CA THR A 34 -5.56 -13.46 -10.31
C THR A 34 -5.11 -14.39 -11.43
N GLU A 35 -3.81 -14.66 -11.52
CA GLU A 35 -3.25 -15.57 -12.54
C GLU A 35 -3.81 -16.98 -12.42
N ARG A 36 -3.88 -17.52 -11.19
CA ARG A 36 -4.47 -18.85 -10.95
C ARG A 36 -5.93 -18.90 -11.34
N LEU A 37 -6.71 -17.87 -11.04
CA LEU A 37 -8.13 -17.80 -11.41
C LEU A 37 -8.31 -17.74 -12.92
N ARG A 38 -7.44 -17.02 -13.65
CA ARG A 38 -7.44 -17.02 -15.12
C ARG A 38 -7.17 -18.41 -15.69
N VAL A 39 -6.18 -19.12 -15.16
CA VAL A 39 -5.89 -20.51 -15.56
C VAL A 39 -7.09 -21.42 -15.31
N ILE A 40 -7.74 -21.30 -14.16
CA ILE A 40 -8.95 -22.08 -13.83
C ILE A 40 -10.08 -21.76 -14.83
N ALA A 41 -10.31 -20.49 -15.13
CA ALA A 41 -11.34 -20.07 -16.09
C ALA A 41 -11.06 -20.60 -17.51
N ASP A 42 -9.80 -20.65 -17.93
CA ASP A 42 -9.41 -21.21 -19.23
C ASP A 42 -9.59 -22.73 -19.29
N GLN A 43 -9.30 -23.44 -18.20
CA GLN A 43 -9.46 -24.90 -18.11
C GLN A 43 -10.92 -25.33 -17.97
N ALA A 44 -11.75 -24.52 -17.31
CA ALA A 44 -13.16 -24.81 -17.09
C ALA A 44 -14.06 -24.39 -18.28
N ARG A 45 -13.48 -24.07 -19.45
CA ARG A 45 -14.22 -23.66 -20.67
C ARG A 45 -15.30 -24.67 -21.10
N ASP A 46 -15.12 -25.95 -20.78
CA ASP A 46 -16.07 -27.04 -21.10
C ASP A 46 -17.01 -27.41 -19.93
N TRP A 47 -16.93 -26.70 -18.79
CA TRP A 47 -17.79 -26.90 -17.62
C TRP A 47 -18.75 -25.71 -17.42
N PRO A 48 -20.02 -25.86 -17.80
CA PRO A 48 -21.02 -24.80 -17.61
C PRO A 48 -21.49 -24.81 -16.15
N GLY A 49 -21.07 -23.81 -15.37
CA GLY A 49 -21.56 -23.63 -14.00
C GLY A 49 -21.00 -22.41 -13.27
N ASP A 50 -19.67 -22.24 -13.24
CA ASP A 50 -19.03 -21.31 -12.29
C ASP A 50 -17.99 -20.35 -12.91
N LEU A 51 -17.94 -20.23 -14.24
CA LEU A 51 -16.96 -19.37 -14.93
C LEU A 51 -17.12 -17.88 -14.61
N ASP A 52 -18.35 -17.42 -14.41
CA ASP A 52 -18.62 -16.01 -14.09
C ASP A 52 -18.12 -15.64 -12.69
N LEU A 53 -18.29 -16.54 -11.70
CA LEU A 53 -17.75 -16.35 -10.36
C LEU A 53 -16.21 -16.32 -10.37
N VAL A 54 -15.57 -17.22 -11.14
CA VAL A 54 -14.10 -17.24 -11.25
C VAL A 54 -13.57 -15.94 -11.88
N ARG A 55 -14.27 -15.40 -12.89
CA ARG A 55 -13.94 -14.12 -13.51
C ARG A 55 -14.11 -12.95 -12.54
N GLU A 56 -15.23 -12.89 -11.82
CA GLU A 56 -15.48 -11.86 -10.80
C GLU A 56 -14.37 -11.87 -9.73
N LEU A 57 -14.00 -13.05 -9.22
CA LEU A 57 -12.93 -13.19 -8.24
C LEU A 57 -11.58 -12.73 -8.79
N ALA A 58 -11.29 -12.98 -10.08
CA ALA A 58 -10.06 -12.53 -10.73
C ALA A 58 -10.02 -10.99 -10.84
N GLU A 59 -11.14 -10.36 -11.22
CA GLU A 59 -11.27 -8.90 -11.31
C GLU A 59 -11.15 -8.23 -9.93
N ARG A 60 -11.79 -8.80 -8.92
CA ARG A 60 -11.69 -8.32 -7.53
C ARG A 60 -10.28 -8.43 -6.99
N SER A 61 -9.59 -9.54 -7.28
CA SER A 61 -8.19 -9.72 -6.87
C SER A 61 -7.27 -8.72 -7.59
N ALA A 62 -7.45 -8.50 -8.90
CA ALA A 62 -6.71 -7.49 -9.65
C ALA A 62 -6.95 -6.07 -9.11
N THR A 63 -8.20 -5.76 -8.76
CA THR A 63 -8.57 -4.47 -8.14
C THR A 63 -7.89 -4.29 -6.78
N ALA A 64 -7.84 -5.34 -5.97
CA ALA A 64 -7.14 -5.31 -4.68
C ALA A 64 -5.64 -5.09 -4.88
N ALA A 65 -4.99 -5.79 -5.82
CA ALA A 65 -3.58 -5.57 -6.15
C ALA A 65 -3.30 -4.11 -6.56
N TYR A 66 -4.15 -3.54 -7.43
CA TYR A 66 -4.02 -2.13 -7.83
C TYR A 66 -4.10 -1.16 -6.64
N ARG A 67 -5.07 -1.36 -5.73
CA ARG A 67 -5.22 -0.53 -4.53
C ARG A 67 -4.02 -0.67 -3.59
N LEU A 68 -3.53 -1.90 -3.39
CA LEU A 68 -2.35 -2.17 -2.56
C LEU A 68 -1.10 -1.49 -3.12
N ARG A 69 -0.86 -1.58 -4.44
CA ARG A 69 0.27 -0.87 -5.11
C ARG A 69 0.15 0.65 -5.02
N THR A 70 -1.07 1.17 -5.06
CA THR A 70 -1.32 2.61 -4.87
C THR A 70 -0.91 3.02 -3.46
N MET A 71 -1.41 2.35 -2.42
CA MET A 71 -1.04 2.63 -1.03
C MET A 71 0.46 2.43 -0.77
N GLN A 72 1.05 1.39 -1.35
CA GLN A 72 2.48 1.10 -1.29
C GLN A 72 3.32 2.28 -1.82
N SER A 73 2.91 2.84 -2.96
CA SER A 73 3.59 3.99 -3.57
C SER A 73 3.49 5.24 -2.69
N LEU A 74 2.31 5.50 -2.10
CA LEU A 74 2.09 6.62 -1.17
C LEU A 74 2.98 6.48 0.07
N HIS A 75 3.05 5.30 0.68
CA HIS A 75 3.91 5.06 1.86
C HIS A 75 5.40 5.20 1.53
N ALA A 76 5.84 4.69 0.38
CA ALA A 76 7.23 4.85 -0.06
C ALA A 76 7.59 6.32 -0.31
N GLU A 77 6.68 7.10 -0.90
CA GLU A 77 6.87 8.53 -1.11
C GLU A 77 6.87 9.31 0.21
N GLN A 78 5.97 8.97 1.13
CA GLN A 78 5.91 9.57 2.46
C GLN A 78 7.19 9.29 3.27
N ALA A 79 7.75 8.08 3.17
CA ALA A 79 9.00 7.72 3.83
C ALA A 79 10.16 8.60 3.33
N ARG A 80 10.26 8.78 2.00
CA ARG A 80 11.28 9.65 1.39
C ARG A 80 11.12 11.11 1.81
N ALA A 81 9.88 11.61 1.87
CA ALA A 81 9.62 12.99 2.32
C ALA A 81 10.00 13.18 3.79
N TYR A 82 9.71 12.21 4.65
CA TYR A 82 10.14 12.23 6.06
C TYR A 82 11.66 12.21 6.20
N GLU A 83 12.35 11.34 5.47
CA GLU A 83 13.82 11.27 5.48
C GLU A 83 14.46 12.56 5.00
N ALA A 84 13.91 13.17 3.94
CA ALA A 84 14.36 14.47 3.44
C ALA A 84 14.20 15.57 4.51
N MET A 85 13.06 15.58 5.21
CA MET A 85 12.80 16.53 6.30
C MET A 85 13.76 16.35 7.48
N MET A 86 14.01 15.11 7.89
CA MET A 86 14.99 14.80 8.94
C MET A 86 16.42 15.18 8.52
N ALA A 87 16.80 14.92 7.27
CA ALA A 87 18.12 15.30 6.74
C ALA A 87 18.34 16.82 6.65
N ALA A 88 17.26 17.59 6.47
CA ALA A 88 17.29 19.06 6.39
C ALA A 88 17.32 19.77 7.75
N GLY A 89 17.43 19.02 8.85
CA GLY A 89 17.48 19.57 10.21
C GLY A 89 16.22 19.34 11.03
N GLY A 90 15.33 18.44 10.59
CA GLY A 90 14.14 18.05 11.34
C GLY A 90 12.96 19.00 11.17
N PRO A 91 11.87 18.78 11.93
CA PRO A 91 10.64 19.56 11.83
C PRO A 91 10.83 21.05 12.23
N GLU A 92 11.96 21.39 12.87
CA GLU A 92 12.36 22.76 13.20
C GLU A 92 12.71 23.58 11.95
N ASN A 93 13.09 22.92 10.85
CA ASN A 93 13.25 23.58 9.57
C ASN A 93 11.86 23.76 8.92
N ALA A 94 11.32 24.97 9.03
CA ALA A 94 9.97 25.30 8.57
C ALA A 94 9.74 25.01 7.07
N GLU A 95 10.74 25.21 6.22
CA GLU A 95 10.64 24.92 4.78
C GLU A 95 10.56 23.41 4.53
N ALA A 96 11.43 22.63 5.19
CA ALA A 96 11.44 21.18 5.06
C ALA A 96 10.17 20.53 5.63
N TYR A 97 9.67 21.07 6.75
CA TYR A 97 8.42 20.61 7.34
C TYR A 97 7.20 20.94 6.46
N ALA A 98 7.16 22.13 5.85
CA ALA A 98 6.09 22.50 4.92
C ALA A 98 6.06 21.59 3.68
N ALA A 99 7.21 21.25 3.10
CA ALA A 99 7.30 20.32 1.97
C ALA A 99 6.84 18.90 2.34
N TYR A 100 7.17 18.44 3.56
CA TYR A 100 6.65 17.17 4.10
C TYR A 100 5.13 17.20 4.27
N GLN A 101 4.58 18.30 4.82
CA GLN A 101 3.13 18.48 4.97
C GLN A 101 2.40 18.49 3.63
N GLU A 102 2.90 19.22 2.63
CA GLU A 102 2.32 19.26 1.28
C GLU A 102 2.24 17.86 0.66
N THR A 103 3.30 17.06 0.83
CA THR A 103 3.31 15.66 0.38
C THR A 103 2.24 14.84 1.10
N THR A 104 2.11 15.04 2.41
CA THR A 104 1.10 14.36 3.24
C THR A 104 -0.31 14.71 2.78
N ASP A 105 -0.60 16.00 2.56
CA ASP A 105 -1.92 16.48 2.15
C ASP A 105 -2.31 15.96 0.76
N ARG A 106 -1.36 15.96 -0.19
CA ARG A 106 -1.55 15.34 -1.49
C ARG A 106 -1.85 13.84 -1.38
N HIS A 107 -1.15 13.12 -0.50
CA HIS A 107 -1.42 11.70 -0.29
C HIS A 107 -2.80 11.46 0.34
N CYS A 108 -3.20 12.24 1.34
CA CYS A 108 -4.53 12.17 1.94
C CYS A 108 -5.64 12.39 0.89
N ALA A 109 -5.43 13.30 -0.07
CA ALA A 109 -6.38 13.54 -1.16
C ALA A 109 -6.46 12.38 -2.18
N LEU A 110 -5.44 11.52 -2.23
CA LEU A 110 -5.37 10.36 -3.14
C LEU A 110 -5.82 9.05 -2.47
N LEU A 111 -5.97 9.04 -1.15
CA LEU A 111 -6.50 7.87 -0.48
C LEU A 111 -7.92 7.60 -0.99
N PRO A 112 -8.23 6.36 -1.39
CA PRO A 112 -9.60 6.00 -1.77
C PRO A 112 -10.54 6.37 -0.62
N ASP A 113 -11.69 6.92 -0.94
CA ASP A 113 -12.73 7.15 0.06
C ASP A 113 -13.24 5.79 0.56
N PHE A 114 -12.68 5.32 1.68
CA PHE A 114 -12.98 4.00 2.24
C PHE A 114 -14.37 3.95 2.91
N GLU A 115 -15.10 5.08 2.97
CA GLU A 115 -16.44 5.20 3.56
C GLU A 115 -17.56 4.56 2.73
N ARG A 116 -17.28 3.99 1.55
CA ARG A 116 -18.26 3.11 0.88
C ARG A 116 -17.86 1.65 0.99
N PRO A 117 -18.36 0.92 1.99
CA PRO A 117 -18.69 -0.47 1.75
C PRO A 117 -19.89 -0.50 0.80
N SER A 118 -19.71 -0.30 -0.52
CA SER A 118 -20.69 -0.87 -1.45
C SER A 118 -20.32 -2.33 -1.67
N LEU A 119 -20.51 -3.11 -0.61
CA LEU A 119 -20.89 -4.52 -0.66
C LEU A 119 -22.43 -4.61 -0.58
N ASP A 120 -23.12 -3.64 -1.17
CA ASP A 120 -24.51 -3.81 -1.58
C ASP A 120 -24.42 -4.51 -2.94
N GLY A 121 -24.81 -5.76 -3.15
CA GLY A 121 -25.44 -6.80 -2.36
C GLY A 121 -25.69 -7.96 -3.31
#